data_AF-A0A8X6I571-F1
#
_entry.id   AF-A0A8X6I571-F1
#
_cell.length_a   1.000
_cell.length_b   1.000
_cell.length_c   1.000
_cell.angle_alpha   90.00
_cell.angle_beta   90.00
_cell.angle_gamma   90.00
#
_symmetry.space_group_name_H-M   'P 1'
#
loop_
_entity.id
_entity.type
_entity.pdbx_description
1 polymer ?
#
loop_
_entity_poly.entity_id
_entity_poly.type
_entity_poly.pdbx_seq_one_letter_code
_entity_poly.pdbx_strand_id
1 'polypeptide(L)'
;MLVLIHRSGVFLLKFNQDLKNADFIAFSAKCLEFANDYNLIEEKTRLLREVFSRPLFIILLSSFFNLYSALSVSLQEEIPLYLMVDISSSAFTGVFVIISLTIYNSKIPVYMFDIKATIGSLIDKYKFGKLMNREVLGVFERMETKDIIYMSACGMVNFRKSFLLTSFGTLFTYGLLLENLK
;
A
#
# COMPACT_ATOMS: atom_id res chain seq x y z
N MET A 1 7.59 -9.80 6.21
CA MET A 1 7.28 -8.40 5.84
C MET A 1 5.96 -8.28 5.08
N LEU A 2 5.84 -8.83 3.86
CA LEU A 2 4.61 -8.79 3.05
C LEU A 2 3.39 -9.37 3.77
N VAL A 3 3.56 -10.46 4.54
CA VAL A 3 2.49 -11.07 5.34
C VAL A 3 1.93 -10.10 6.38
N LEU A 4 2.79 -9.30 7.02
CA LEU A 4 2.36 -8.33 8.04
C LEU A 4 1.60 -7.17 7.40
N ILE A 5 2.09 -6.65 6.27
CA ILE A 5 1.40 -5.62 5.46
C ILE A 5 0.05 -6.14 4.99
N HIS A 6 -0.01 -7.39 4.51
CA HIS A 6 -1.25 -8.02 4.09
C HIS A 6 -2.24 -8.14 5.26
N ARG A 7 -1.78 -8.62 6.42
CA ARG A 7 -2.61 -8.79 7.62
C ARG A 7 -3.14 -7.45 8.12
N SER A 8 -2.32 -6.39 8.12
CA SER A 8 -2.76 -5.03 8.43
C SER A 8 -3.83 -4.54 7.45
N GLY A 9 -3.67 -4.82 6.15
CA GLY A 9 -4.69 -4.53 5.14
C GLY A 9 -6.01 -5.28 5.38
N VAL A 10 -5.96 -6.57 5.73
CA VAL A 10 -7.16 -7.34 6.07
C VAL A 10 -7.85 -6.78 7.31
N PHE A 11 -7.09 -6.32 8.30
CA PHE A 11 -7.65 -5.70 9.50
C PHE A 11 -8.39 -4.39 9.18
N LEU A 12 -7.82 -3.54 8.33
CA LEU A 12 -8.48 -2.33 7.82
C LEU A 12 -9.76 -2.65 7.05
N LEU A 13 -9.72 -3.66 6.19
CA LEU A 13 -10.90 -4.09 5.43
C LEU A 13 -12.02 -4.56 6.37
N LYS A 14 -11.68 -5.37 7.39
CA LYS A 14 -12.64 -5.85 8.38
C LYS A 14 -13.23 -4.69 9.18
N PHE A 15 -12.41 -3.77 9.65
CA PHE A 15 -12.87 -2.56 10.35
C PHE A 15 -13.87 -1.77 9.50
N ASN A 16 -13.60 -1.61 8.20
CA ASN A 16 -14.53 -0.94 7.30
C ASN A 16 -15.88 -1.68 7.17
N GLN A 17 -15.86 -3.00 7.11
CA GLN A 17 -17.09 -3.81 7.07
C GLN A 17 -17.88 -3.69 8.37
N ASP A 18 -17.19 -3.76 9.52
CA ASP A 18 -17.80 -3.60 10.84
C ASP A 18 -18.42 -2.20 10.99
N LEU A 19 -17.76 -1.17 10.47
CA LEU A 19 -18.26 0.21 10.44
C LEU A 19 -19.54 0.34 9.59
N LYS A 20 -19.60 -0.28 8.41
CA LYS A 20 -20.78 -0.25 7.51
C LYS A 20 -22.00 -0.92 8.13
N ASN A 21 -21.78 -1.98 8.90
CA ASN A 21 -22.85 -2.80 9.48
C ASN A 21 -23.31 -2.30 10.86
N ALA A 22 -22.59 -1.35 11.46
CA ALA A 22 -22.90 -0.83 12.78
C ALA A 22 -24.04 0.20 12.73
N ASP A 23 -24.99 0.07 13.66
CA ASP A 23 -25.98 1.11 13.94
C ASP A 23 -25.51 1.99 15.11
N PHE A 24 -25.37 3.29 14.84
CA PHE A 24 -24.84 4.28 15.77
C PHE A 24 -25.93 5.17 16.41
N ILE A 25 -27.21 4.90 16.13
CA ILE A 25 -28.35 5.75 16.56
C ILE A 25 -28.50 5.82 18.09
N ALA A 26 -28.05 4.81 18.84
CA ALA A 26 -28.34 4.72 20.29
C ALA A 26 -27.12 4.66 21.23
N PHE A 27 -25.88 4.50 20.75
CA PHE A 27 -24.75 4.14 21.61
C PHE A 27 -23.50 5.01 21.40
N SER A 28 -23.34 6.04 22.24
CA SER A 28 -22.10 6.84 22.32
C SER A 28 -20.87 6.01 22.68
N ALA A 29 -21.03 5.01 23.56
CA ALA A 29 -19.95 4.12 23.98
C ALA A 29 -19.37 3.32 22.81
N LYS A 30 -20.22 2.81 21.90
CA LYS A 30 -19.80 2.06 20.73
C LYS A 30 -19.03 2.95 19.74
N CYS A 31 -19.46 4.20 19.55
CA CYS A 31 -18.71 5.16 18.74
C CYS A 31 -17.31 5.44 19.32
N LEU A 32 -17.20 5.56 20.64
CA LEU A 32 -15.91 5.78 21.31
C LEU A 32 -14.99 4.56 21.20
N GLU A 33 -15.54 3.35 21.24
CA GLU A 33 -14.82 2.10 20.98
C GLU A 33 -14.27 2.06 19.54
N PHE A 34 -15.11 2.33 18.53
CA PHE A 34 -14.66 2.44 17.13
C PHE A 34 -13.57 3.50 16.94
N ALA A 35 -13.65 4.63 17.67
CA ALA A 35 -12.64 5.67 17.63
C ALA A 35 -11.29 5.20 18.18
N ASN A 36 -11.32 4.50 19.31
CA ASN A 36 -10.12 3.94 19.93
C ASN A 36 -9.50 2.86 19.05
N ASP A 37 -10.32 1.99 18.47
CA ASP A 37 -9.87 0.99 17.51
C ASP A 37 -9.24 1.62 16.28
N TYR A 38 -9.85 2.66 15.72
CA TYR A 38 -9.28 3.40 14.59
C TYR A 38 -7.93 4.05 14.94
N ASN A 39 -7.82 4.66 16.12
CA ASN A 39 -6.56 5.24 16.60
C ASN A 39 -5.46 4.18 16.73
N LEU A 40 -5.79 3.01 17.28
CA LEU A 40 -4.86 1.90 17.43
C LEU A 40 -4.41 1.34 16.06
N ILE A 41 -5.34 1.26 15.10
CA ILE A 41 -5.04 0.86 13.72
C ILE A 41 -4.08 1.84 13.06
N GLU A 42 -4.37 3.13 13.19
CA GLU A 42 -3.55 4.20 12.64
C GLU A 42 -2.13 4.16 13.22
N GLU A 43 -2.00 4.06 14.54
CA GLU A 43 -0.73 3.97 15.24
C GLU A 43 0.08 2.76 14.76
N LYS A 44 -0.55 1.58 14.72
CA LYS A 44 0.09 0.36 14.22
C LYS A 44 0.51 0.49 12.75
N THR A 45 -0.29 1.16 11.92
CA THR A 45 0.01 1.37 10.50
C THR A 45 1.17 2.36 10.32
N ARG A 46 1.26 3.38 11.18
CA ARG A 46 2.39 4.33 11.22
C ARG A 46 3.69 3.63 11.64
N LEU A 47 3.64 2.85 12.73
CA LEU A 47 4.78 2.03 13.17
C LEU A 47 5.21 1.04 12.07
N LEU A 48 4.24 0.39 11.42
CA LEU A 48 4.51 -0.50 10.30
C LEU A 48 5.27 0.22 9.19
N ARG A 49 4.81 1.42 8.78
CA ARG A 49 5.48 2.24 7.77
C ARG A 49 6.91 2.57 8.17
N GLU A 50 7.14 3.02 9.39
CA GLU A 50 8.46 3.42 9.87
C GLU A 50 9.45 2.25 9.90
N VAL A 51 9.06 1.13 10.50
CA VAL A 51 9.89 -0.09 10.61
C VAL A 51 10.21 -0.66 9.23
N PHE A 52 9.24 -0.63 8.32
CA PHE A 52 9.38 -1.23 7.00
C PHE A 52 9.91 -0.30 5.91
N SER A 53 10.00 1.01 6.16
CA SER A 53 10.45 1.96 5.13
C SER A 53 11.84 1.63 4.58
N ARG A 54 12.81 1.29 5.45
CA ARG A 54 14.18 0.99 5.04
C ARG A 54 14.31 -0.40 4.39
N PRO A 55 13.77 -1.50 4.97
CA PRO A 55 13.87 -2.80 4.31
C PRO A 55 13.11 -2.85 2.99
N LEU A 56 11.96 -2.17 2.85
CA LEU A 56 11.24 -2.08 1.56
C LEU A 56 12.12 -1.45 0.49
N PHE A 57 12.88 -0.41 0.85
CA PHE A 57 13.79 0.27 -0.05
C PHE A 57 14.94 -0.63 -0.50
N ILE A 58 15.58 -1.34 0.42
CA ILE A 58 16.69 -2.25 0.10
C ILE A 58 16.22 -3.38 -0.83
N ILE A 59 15.07 -3.99 -0.54
CA ILE A 59 14.51 -5.06 -1.38
C ILE A 59 14.15 -4.53 -2.77
N LEU A 60 13.54 -3.35 -2.83
CA LEU A 60 13.18 -2.71 -4.09
C LEU A 60 14.43 -2.42 -4.95
N LEU A 61 15.47 -1.84 -4.35
CA LEU A 61 16.73 -1.55 -5.01
C LEU A 61 17.42 -2.83 -5.51
N SER A 62 17.48 -3.87 -4.69
CA SER A 62 18.01 -5.17 -5.07
C SER A 62 17.23 -5.79 -6.25
N SER A 63 15.90 -5.66 -6.25
CA SER A 63 15.06 -6.15 -7.34
C SER A 63 15.33 -5.41 -8.65
N PHE A 64 15.45 -4.08 -8.61
CA PHE A 64 15.83 -3.31 -9.79
C PHE A 64 17.23 -3.65 -10.27
N PHE A 65 18.19 -3.79 -9.37
CA PHE A 65 19.56 -4.15 -9.72
C PHE A 65 19.62 -5.49 -10.45
N ASN A 66 18.87 -6.50 -9.97
CA ASN A 66 18.76 -7.79 -10.63
C ASN A 66 18.14 -7.66 -12.04
N LEU A 67 17.10 -6.84 -12.20
CA LEU A 67 16.45 -6.63 -13.49
C LEU A 67 17.36 -5.91 -14.50
N TYR A 68 18.06 -4.86 -14.06
CA TYR A 68 19.01 -4.16 -14.93
C TYR A 68 20.22 -5.02 -15.29
N SER A 69 20.70 -5.84 -14.35
CA SER A 69 21.79 -6.79 -14.61
C SER A 69 21.35 -7.85 -15.63
N ALA A 70 20.15 -8.41 -15.45
CA ALA A 70 19.57 -9.36 -16.39
C ALA A 70 19.39 -8.76 -17.78
N LEU A 71 18.89 -7.52 -17.85
CA LEU A 71 18.72 -6.78 -19.10
C LEU A 71 20.07 -6.56 -19.81
N SER A 72 21.10 -6.12 -19.07
CA SER A 72 22.43 -5.88 -19.60
C SER A 72 23.07 -7.15 -20.17
N VAL A 73 22.92 -8.30 -19.50
CA VAL A 73 23.46 -9.56 -20.02
C VAL A 73 22.61 -10.10 -21.17
N SER A 74 21.28 -9.95 -21.12
CA SER A 74 20.40 -10.41 -22.21
C SER A 74 20.66 -9.74 -23.55
N LEU A 75 21.27 -8.55 -23.54
CA LEU A 75 21.68 -7.83 -24.73
C LEU A 75 23.02 -8.30 -25.30
N GLN A 76 23.74 -9.22 -24.66
CA GLN A 76 24.99 -9.80 -25.19
C GLN A 76 24.69 -10.83 -26.29
N GLU A 77 25.56 -10.92 -27.31
CA GLU A 77 25.30 -11.75 -28.51
C GLU A 77 25.38 -13.26 -28.24
N GLU A 78 26.22 -13.67 -27.28
CA GLU A 78 26.38 -15.07 -26.90
C GLU A 78 26.22 -15.23 -25.40
N ILE A 79 25.18 -15.96 -24.99
CA ILE A 79 24.89 -16.24 -23.58
C ILE A 79 24.96 -17.75 -23.37
N PRO A 80 25.83 -18.26 -22.47
CA PRO A 80 25.85 -19.67 -22.12
C PRO A 80 24.50 -20.11 -21.54
N LEU A 81 24.05 -21.31 -21.91
CA LEU A 81 22.72 -21.83 -21.57
C LEU A 81 22.47 -21.91 -20.05
N TYR A 82 23.51 -22.24 -19.25
CA TYR A 82 23.42 -22.25 -17.78
C TYR A 82 23.22 -20.83 -17.21
N LEU A 83 23.91 -19.83 -17.80
CA LEU A 83 23.81 -18.44 -17.38
C LEU A 83 22.42 -17.86 -17.69
N MET A 84 21.82 -18.30 -18.79
CA MET A 84 20.47 -17.91 -19.21
C MET A 84 19.40 -18.32 -18.17
N VAL A 85 19.53 -19.51 -17.56
CA VAL A 85 18.62 -19.99 -16.52
C VAL A 85 18.75 -19.15 -15.24
N ASP A 86 19.98 -18.84 -14.82
CA ASP A 86 20.22 -18.01 -13.63
C ASP A 86 19.71 -16.58 -13.82
N ILE A 87 19.96 -16.00 -15.00
CA ILE A 87 19.52 -14.64 -15.33
C ILE A 87 17.99 -14.55 -15.40
N SER A 88 17.36 -15.50 -16.09
CA SER A 88 15.90 -15.53 -16.21
C SER A 88 15.24 -15.71 -14.84
N SER A 89 15.72 -16.64 -14.01
CA SER A 89 15.16 -16.86 -12.66
C SER A 89 15.35 -15.64 -11.75
N SER A 90 16.50 -14.96 -11.82
CA SER A 90 16.75 -13.71 -11.08
C SER A 90 15.84 -12.57 -11.55
N ALA A 91 15.65 -12.43 -12.87
CA ALA A 91 14.73 -11.45 -13.45
C ALA A 91 13.28 -11.72 -13.03
N PHE A 92 12.81 -12.97 -13.15
CA PHE A 92 11.48 -13.36 -12.69
C PHE A 92 11.27 -13.06 -11.20
N THR A 93 12.27 -13.35 -10.38
CA THR A 93 12.25 -13.03 -8.94
C THR A 93 12.15 -11.52 -8.71
N GLY A 94 12.95 -10.72 -9.41
CA GLY A 94 12.90 -9.25 -9.32
C GLY A 94 11.53 -8.69 -9.70
N VAL A 95 10.96 -9.13 -10.83
CA VAL A 95 9.62 -8.75 -11.28
C VAL A 95 8.57 -9.13 -10.22
N PHE A 96 8.61 -10.37 -9.74
CA PHE A 96 7.66 -10.87 -8.76
C PHE A 96 7.70 -10.07 -7.46
N VAL A 97 8.89 -9.72 -6.99
CA VAL A 97 9.10 -8.91 -5.79
C VAL A 97 8.53 -7.50 -5.98
N ILE A 98 8.81 -6.81 -7.10
CA ILE A 98 8.28 -5.47 -7.38
C ILE A 98 6.75 -5.48 -7.43
N ILE A 99 6.15 -6.45 -8.13
CA ILE A 99 4.69 -6.61 -8.22
C ILE A 99 4.10 -6.84 -6.84
N SER A 100 4.63 -7.81 -6.09
CA SER A 100 4.13 -8.16 -4.77
C SER A 100 4.22 -6.97 -3.81
N LEU A 101 5.38 -6.32 -3.72
CA LEU A 101 5.57 -5.13 -2.89
C LEU A 101 4.53 -4.06 -3.24
N THR A 102 4.35 -3.76 -4.51
CA THR A 102 3.44 -2.69 -4.93
C THR A 102 1.98 -3.04 -4.63
N ILE A 103 1.54 -4.27 -4.94
CA ILE A 103 0.16 -4.70 -4.69
C ILE A 103 -0.16 -4.70 -3.20
N TYR A 104 0.69 -5.29 -2.36
CA TYR A 104 0.39 -5.39 -0.92
C TYR A 104 0.49 -4.04 -0.23
N ASN A 105 1.50 -3.22 -0.54
CA ASN A 105 1.66 -1.91 0.10
C ASN A 105 0.62 -0.89 -0.38
N SER A 106 0.14 -0.98 -1.63
CA SER A 106 -0.89 -0.06 -2.13
C SER A 106 -2.29 -0.33 -1.57
N LYS A 107 -2.55 -1.50 -1.00
CA LYS A 107 -3.85 -1.84 -0.39
C LYS A 107 -4.15 -1.04 0.88
N ILE A 108 -3.15 -0.77 1.72
CA ILE A 108 -3.32 -0.03 2.98
C ILE A 108 -3.96 1.36 2.76
N PRO A 109 -3.39 2.26 1.92
CA PRO A 109 -3.99 3.57 1.70
C PRO A 109 -5.36 3.49 1.02
N VAL A 110 -5.61 2.46 0.19
CA VAL A 110 -6.93 2.21 -0.40
C VAL A 110 -7.97 1.89 0.67
N TYR A 111 -7.66 0.96 1.59
CA TYR A 111 -8.60 0.61 2.65
C TYR A 111 -8.82 1.77 3.63
N MET A 112 -7.79 2.56 3.94
CA MET A 112 -7.96 3.77 4.76
C MET A 112 -8.85 4.81 4.06
N PHE A 113 -8.69 4.98 2.74
CA PHE A 113 -9.58 5.84 1.96
C PHE A 113 -11.03 5.35 2.01
N ASP A 114 -11.27 4.06 1.83
CA ASP A 114 -12.61 3.47 1.89
C ASP A 114 -13.26 3.64 3.27
N ILE A 115 -12.48 3.56 4.35
CA ILE A 115 -12.94 3.85 5.72
C ILE A 115 -13.36 5.32 5.83
N LYS A 116 -12.53 6.27 5.38
CA LYS A 116 -12.87 7.70 5.39
C LYS A 116 -14.15 7.99 4.60
N ALA A 117 -14.28 7.41 3.41
CA ALA A 117 -15.48 7.55 2.59
C ALA A 117 -16.73 6.99 3.28
N THR A 118 -16.58 5.86 3.98
CA THR A 118 -17.68 5.26 4.77
C THR A 118 -18.06 6.15 5.96
N ILE A 119 -17.07 6.70 6.66
CA ILE A 119 -17.30 7.66 7.76
C ILE A 119 -18.02 8.90 7.25
N GLY A 120 -17.58 9.49 6.15
CA GLY A 120 -18.24 10.66 5.52
C GLY A 120 -19.70 10.36 5.17
N SER A 121 -19.97 9.19 4.58
CA SER A 121 -21.33 8.74 4.28
C SER A 121 -22.20 8.58 5.54
N LEU A 122 -21.62 8.08 6.65
CA LEU A 122 -22.34 7.99 7.93
C LEU A 122 -22.63 9.37 8.51
N ILE A 123 -21.65 10.29 8.48
CA ILE A 123 -21.81 11.68 8.92
C ILE A 123 -22.98 12.33 8.17
N ASP A 124 -23.03 12.21 6.85
CA ASP A 124 -24.10 12.78 6.04
C ASP A 124 -25.46 12.18 6.40
N LYS A 125 -25.56 10.84 6.42
CA LYS A 125 -26.79 10.13 6.77
C LYS A 125 -27.37 10.60 8.11
N TYR A 126 -26.51 10.80 9.11
CA TYR A 126 -26.93 11.18 10.45
C TYR A 126 -27.16 12.69 10.65
N LYS A 127 -26.43 13.55 9.93
CA LYS A 127 -26.69 15.00 9.88
C LYS A 127 -28.07 15.29 9.28
N PHE A 128 -28.41 14.66 8.15
CA PHE A 128 -29.71 14.85 7.50
C PHE A 128 -30.87 14.20 8.29
N GLY A 129 -30.60 13.10 8.99
CA GLY A 129 -31.62 12.40 9.78
C GLY A 129 -31.97 13.03 11.14
N LYS A 130 -31.22 14.04 11.63
CA LYS A 130 -31.34 14.58 13.02
C LYS A 130 -31.20 13.54 14.15
N LEU A 131 -30.65 12.36 13.87
CA LEU A 131 -30.69 11.21 14.77
C LEU A 131 -29.46 11.06 15.67
N MET A 132 -28.38 11.83 15.44
CA MET A 132 -27.10 11.59 16.11
C MET A 132 -26.68 12.74 17.04
N ASN A 133 -26.20 12.37 18.23
CA ASN A 133 -25.68 13.29 19.22
C ASN A 133 -24.45 14.06 18.66
N ARG A 134 -24.35 15.35 18.97
CA ARG A 134 -23.27 16.25 18.54
C ARG A 134 -21.87 15.73 18.92
N GLU A 135 -21.77 15.05 20.06
CA GLU A 135 -20.52 14.43 20.52
C GLU A 135 -20.06 13.29 19.61
N VAL A 136 -21.00 12.42 19.21
CA VAL A 136 -20.75 11.29 18.30
C VAL A 136 -20.36 11.82 16.92
N LEU A 137 -21.01 12.89 16.46
CA LEU A 137 -20.68 13.56 15.21
C LEU A 137 -19.25 14.10 15.21
N GLY A 138 -18.86 14.79 16.30
CA GLY A 138 -17.50 15.31 16.45
C GLY A 138 -16.43 14.22 16.57
N VAL A 139 -16.78 12.99 16.96
CA VAL A 139 -15.85 11.84 16.93
C VAL A 139 -15.63 11.37 15.49
N PHE A 140 -16.70 11.21 14.70
CA PHE A 140 -16.58 10.80 13.30
C PHE A 140 -15.88 11.86 12.44
N GLU A 141 -16.19 13.15 12.61
CA GLU A 141 -15.49 14.24 11.92
C GLU A 141 -13.98 14.24 12.24
N ARG A 142 -13.60 13.93 13.49
CA ARG A 142 -12.20 13.74 13.87
C ARG A 142 -11.54 12.54 13.21
N MET A 143 -12.27 11.46 12.95
CA MET A 143 -11.72 10.31 12.21
C MET A 143 -11.59 10.61 10.71
N GLU A 144 -12.57 11.30 10.12
CA GLU A 144 -12.56 11.70 8.71
C GLU A 144 -11.48 12.74 8.39
N THR A 145 -11.09 13.57 9.35
CA THR A 145 -10.04 14.57 9.11
C THR A 145 -8.62 13.99 9.15
N LYS A 146 -8.44 12.74 9.61
CA LYS A 146 -7.12 12.12 9.72
C LYS A 146 -6.50 11.76 8.37
N ASP A 147 -5.19 11.94 8.26
CA ASP A 147 -4.47 11.69 7.01
C ASP A 147 -4.37 10.20 6.66
N ILE A 148 -4.38 9.92 5.35
CA ILE A 148 -4.17 8.57 4.83
C ILE A 148 -2.69 8.25 4.91
N ILE A 149 -2.36 7.13 5.55
CA ILE A 149 -0.98 6.67 5.66
C ILE A 149 -0.61 5.90 4.39
N TYR A 150 0.31 6.46 3.62
CA TYR A 150 0.92 5.78 2.48
C TYR A 150 2.14 4.98 2.92
N MET A 151 2.20 3.72 2.51
CA MET A 151 3.44 2.94 2.64
C MET A 151 4.47 3.49 1.67
N SER A 152 5.65 3.85 2.21
CA SER A 152 6.72 4.47 1.45
C SER A 152 8.06 3.80 1.73
N ALA A 153 8.85 3.56 0.69
CA ALA A 153 10.23 3.11 0.79
C ALA A 153 11.17 4.32 0.93
N CYS A 154 11.81 4.43 2.09
CA CYS A 154 12.67 5.53 2.54
C CYS A 154 12.11 6.96 2.32
N GLY A 155 10.78 7.11 2.21
CA GLY A 155 10.14 8.38 1.88
C GLY A 155 10.30 8.82 0.41
N MET A 156 11.07 8.10 -0.40
CA MET A 156 11.34 8.43 -1.80
C MET A 156 10.29 7.83 -2.74
N VAL A 157 9.86 6.60 -2.45
CA VAL A 157 8.94 5.85 -3.31
C VAL A 157 7.66 5.53 -2.55
N ASN A 158 6.54 6.07 -3.02
CA ASN A 158 5.22 5.70 -2.52
C ASN A 158 4.69 4.52 -3.34
N PHE A 159 4.29 3.44 -2.66
CA PHE A 159 3.74 2.27 -3.32
C PHE A 159 2.29 2.54 -3.77
N ARG A 160 2.15 3.11 -4.96
CA ARG A 160 0.88 3.28 -5.68
C ARG A 160 0.81 2.28 -6.82
N LYS A 161 -0.39 1.91 -7.29
CA LYS A 161 -0.51 1.04 -8.47
C LYS A 161 0.20 1.62 -9.71
N SER A 162 0.21 2.95 -9.85
CA SER A 162 0.95 3.65 -10.91
C SER A 162 2.47 3.44 -10.86
N PHE A 163 3.03 3.09 -9.69
CA PHE A 163 4.45 2.81 -9.55
C PHE A 163 4.89 1.61 -10.41
N LEU A 164 4.01 0.61 -10.62
CA LEU A 164 4.32 -0.51 -11.52
C LEU A 164 4.55 -0.02 -12.95
N LEU A 165 3.64 0.82 -13.45
CA LEU A 165 3.75 1.36 -14.80
C LEU A 165 5.04 2.19 -14.96
N THR A 166 5.38 3.00 -13.96
CA THR A 166 6.66 3.75 -13.95
C THR A 166 7.87 2.82 -13.90
N SER A 167 7.82 1.75 -13.10
CA SER A 167 8.91 0.79 -12.96
C SER A 167 9.16 0.01 -14.27
N PHE A 168 8.11 -0.49 -14.90
CA PHE A 168 8.26 -1.18 -16.19
C PHE A 168 8.59 -0.22 -17.33
N GLY A 169 8.02 0.99 -17.31
CA GLY A 169 8.36 2.04 -18.27
C GLY A 169 9.84 2.41 -18.22
N THR A 170 10.39 2.61 -17.02
CA THR A 170 11.83 2.88 -16.85
C THR A 170 12.69 1.71 -17.31
N LEU A 171 12.37 0.47 -16.96
CA LEU A 171 13.08 -0.71 -17.47
C LEU A 171 13.07 -0.78 -18.99
N PHE A 172 11.92 -0.53 -19.61
CA PHE A 172 11.79 -0.50 -21.07
C PHE A 172 12.61 0.62 -21.71
N THR A 173 12.53 1.85 -21.19
CA THR A 173 13.30 2.99 -21.69
C THR A 173 14.81 2.75 -21.59
N TYR A 174 15.29 2.25 -20.44
CA TYR A 174 16.70 1.94 -20.26
C TYR A 174 17.14 0.74 -21.12
N GLY A 175 16.27 -0.25 -21.34
CA GLY A 175 16.55 -1.36 -22.25
C GLY A 175 16.77 -0.87 -23.68
N LEU A 176 15.87 -0.03 -24.19
CA LEU A 176 16.04 0.59 -25.51
C LEU A 176 17.29 1.46 -25.59
N LEU A 177 17.62 2.21 -24.55
CA LEU A 177 18.84 3.01 -24.52
C LEU A 177 20.10 2.13 -24.59
N LEU A 178 20.14 1.02 -23.85
CA LEU A 178 21.26 0.09 -23.88
C LEU A 178 21.41 -0.59 -25.24
N GLU A 179 20.29 -0.95 -25.87
CA GLU A 179 20.29 -1.53 -27.23
C GLU A 179 20.82 -0.54 -28.27
N ASN A 180 20.43 0.73 -28.21
CA ASN A 180 20.89 1.76 -29.15
C ASN A 180 22.34 2.22 -28.90
N LEU A 181 22.90 1.96 -27.72
CA LEU A 181 24.29 2.27 -27.39
C LEU A 181 25.27 1.15 -27.76
N LYS A 182 24.74 0.02 -28.23
CA LYS A 182 25.51 -1.17 -28.62
C LYS A 182 25.78 -1.14 -30.12
#